data_AF-A0A1Y2MW82-F1
#
_entry.id   AF-A0A1Y2MW82-F1
#
_cell.length_a   1.000
_cell.length_b   1.000
_cell.length_c   1.000
_cell.angle_alpha   90.00
_cell.angle_beta   90.00
_cell.angle_gamma   90.00
#
_symmetry.space_group_name_H-M   'P 1'
#
loop_
_entity.id
_entity.type
_entity.pdbx_description
1 polymer ?
#
loop_
_entity_poly.entity_id
_entity_poly.type
_entity_poly.pdbx_seq_one_letter_code
_entity_poly.pdbx_strand_id
1 'polypeptide(L)'
;MLLIDETAYAGRWRSRHPGEKAFLALGLLALAVLLPPWPGALFCGAAALALLLGGARVPLRTVGRLLRLPLGFVLVGAIPLLITVGGDLWLAPAPGGPVRAAELVGRAMAAVGCLILFAATTPIADTLPRLRWVPRAVTEIALLIYRMLFLLLDSLRAVREAQTLRMGFRTRRATFRSLAGQGGAVFVRAFDRARRLEAGLAARGYDGELMVRVTSRPVSAPFVAASAVLLTGIVVATLVVLR
;
A
#
# COMPACT_ATOMS: atom_id res chain seq x y z
N MET A 1 -11.56 9.27 -5.83
CA MET A 1 -10.52 8.22 -5.73
C MET A 1 -9.81 8.30 -4.38
N LEU A 2 -9.07 7.26 -4.00
CA LEU A 2 -8.20 7.28 -2.82
C LEU A 2 -6.86 7.91 -3.19
N LEU A 3 -6.22 8.61 -2.26
CA LEU A 3 -4.98 9.37 -2.51
C LEU A 3 -3.88 8.51 -3.17
N ILE A 4 -3.68 7.28 -2.68
CA ILE A 4 -2.64 6.37 -3.19
C ILE A 4 -2.95 5.89 -4.61
N ASP A 5 -4.23 5.66 -4.90
CA ASP A 5 -4.70 5.20 -6.20
C ASP A 5 -4.55 6.32 -7.24
N GLU A 6 -4.96 7.53 -6.88
CA GLU A 6 -4.79 8.73 -7.69
C GLU A 6 -3.32 8.99 -8.04
N THR A 7 -2.41 8.87 -7.06
CA THR A 7 -0.97 9.00 -7.33
C THR A 7 -0.44 7.96 -8.29
N ALA A 8 -0.92 6.72 -8.20
CA ALA A 8 -0.50 5.64 -9.09
C ALA A 8 -0.99 5.86 -10.53
N TYR A 9 -2.18 6.44 -10.70
CA TYR A 9 -2.74 6.76 -12.03
C TYR A 9 -2.10 8.01 -12.66
N ALA A 10 -1.78 9.04 -11.87
CA ALA A 10 -1.22 10.30 -12.36
C ALA A 10 0.32 10.31 -12.46
N GLY A 11 1.00 9.32 -11.87
CA GLY A 11 2.45 9.30 -11.76
C GLY A 11 3.21 9.09 -13.07
N ARG A 12 4.45 9.59 -13.14
CA ARG A 12 5.33 9.46 -14.32
C ARG A 12 5.57 8.01 -14.73
N TRP A 13 5.61 7.10 -13.76
CA TRP A 13 5.87 5.68 -14.00
C TRP A 13 4.62 4.88 -14.39
N ARG A 14 3.46 5.53 -14.58
CA ARG A 14 2.18 4.90 -14.93
C ARG A 14 2.27 3.97 -16.14
N SER A 15 2.99 4.36 -17.18
CA SER A 15 3.12 3.62 -18.44
C SER A 15 4.17 2.50 -18.42
N ARG A 16 4.97 2.40 -17.35
CA ARG A 16 5.98 1.33 -17.23
C ARG A 16 5.36 -0.01 -16.88
N HIS A 17 6.06 -1.08 -17.24
CA HIS A 17 5.61 -2.44 -16.95
C HIS A 17 5.55 -2.65 -15.42
N PRO A 18 4.41 -3.15 -14.87
CA PRO A 18 4.26 -3.40 -13.43
C PRO A 18 5.33 -4.33 -12.85
N GLY A 19 5.76 -5.34 -13.62
CA GLY A 19 6.77 -6.31 -13.18
C GLY A 19 8.14 -5.69 -12.91
N GLU A 20 8.54 -4.66 -13.66
CA GLU A 20 9.81 -3.97 -13.41
C GLU A 20 9.77 -3.15 -12.13
N LYS A 21 8.64 -2.47 -11.90
CA LYS A 21 8.40 -1.70 -10.67
C LYS A 21 8.31 -2.62 -9.46
N ALA A 22 7.71 -3.79 -9.63
CA ALA A 22 7.68 -4.84 -8.61
C ALA A 22 9.10 -5.33 -8.30
N PHE A 23 9.91 -5.64 -9.31
CA PHE A 23 11.30 -6.07 -9.11
C PHE A 23 12.11 -5.06 -8.30
N LEU A 24 12.02 -3.77 -8.65
CA LEU A 24 12.69 -2.70 -7.92
C LEU A 24 12.16 -2.55 -6.48
N ALA A 25 10.85 -2.35 -6.32
CA ALA A 25 10.28 -2.00 -5.03
C ALA A 25 10.24 -3.19 -4.06
N LEU A 26 9.91 -4.40 -4.53
CA LEU A 26 9.93 -5.61 -3.73
C LEU A 26 11.37 -6.08 -3.48
N GLY A 27 12.30 -5.84 -4.41
CA GLY A 27 13.73 -6.06 -4.18
C GLY A 27 14.26 -5.18 -3.05
N LEU A 28 13.96 -3.88 -3.08
CA LEU A 28 14.33 -2.96 -1.99
C LEU A 28 13.66 -3.33 -0.66
N LEU A 29 12.40 -3.76 -0.70
CA LEU A 29 11.68 -4.25 0.48
C LEU A 29 12.36 -5.50 1.07
N ALA A 30 12.71 -6.48 0.23
CA ALA A 30 13.39 -7.69 0.65
C ALA A 30 14.75 -7.36 1.27
N LEU A 31 15.54 -6.48 0.64
CA LEU A 31 16.82 -6.02 1.19
C LEU A 31 16.66 -5.28 2.52
N ALA A 32 15.64 -4.42 2.66
CA ALA A 32 15.38 -3.70 3.91
C ALA A 32 15.10 -4.65 5.08
N VAL A 33 14.49 -5.80 4.81
CA VAL A 33 14.16 -6.83 5.81
C VAL A 33 15.34 -7.75 6.07
N LEU A 34 16.04 -8.21 5.02
CA LEU A 34 17.11 -9.20 5.10
C LEU A 34 18.44 -8.62 5.59
N LEU A 35 18.75 -7.37 5.26
CA LEU A 35 19.98 -6.73 5.69
C LEU A 35 19.89 -6.24 7.14
N PRO A 36 21.05 -6.03 7.81
CA PRO A 36 21.10 -5.40 9.12
C PRO A 36 20.38 -4.03 9.12
N PRO A 37 19.70 -3.64 10.23
CA PRO A 37 18.94 -2.39 10.27
C PRO A 37 19.85 -1.19 10.02
N TRP A 38 21.04 -1.22 10.63
CA TRP A 38 22.14 -0.31 10.30
C TRP A 38 23.25 -1.09 9.56
N PRO A 39 23.72 -0.63 8.39
CA PRO A 39 23.24 0.49 7.57
C PRO A 39 22.19 0.09 6.50
N GLY A 40 21.88 -1.21 6.35
CA GLY A 40 21.14 -1.74 5.20
C GLY A 40 19.72 -1.17 5.05
N ALA A 41 18.96 -1.07 6.14
CA ALA A 41 17.63 -0.49 6.08
C ALA A 41 17.67 1.01 5.75
N LEU A 42 18.67 1.74 6.25
CA LEU A 42 18.86 3.15 5.91
C LEU A 42 19.07 3.33 4.39
N PHE A 43 19.96 2.53 3.78
CA PHE A 43 20.20 2.61 2.34
C PHE A 43 18.95 2.25 1.52
N CYS A 44 18.21 1.20 1.90
CA CYS A 44 16.97 0.84 1.23
C CYS A 44 15.89 1.93 1.36
N GLY A 45 15.70 2.47 2.56
CA GLY A 45 14.74 3.55 2.82
C GLY A 45 15.09 4.84 2.09
N ALA A 46 16.37 5.23 2.09
CA ALA A 46 16.86 6.39 1.36
C ALA A 46 16.68 6.22 -0.15
N ALA A 47 17.00 5.04 -0.70
CA ALA A 47 16.77 4.73 -2.11
C ALA A 47 15.26 4.80 -2.46
N ALA A 48 14.39 4.21 -1.63
CA ALA A 48 12.95 4.28 -1.84
C ALA A 48 12.42 5.72 -1.83
N LEU A 49 12.88 6.55 -0.89
CA LEU A 49 12.50 7.96 -0.82
C LEU A 49 13.01 8.77 -2.02
N ALA A 50 14.26 8.55 -2.43
CA ALA A 50 14.84 9.19 -3.61
C ALA A 50 14.10 8.80 -4.89
N LEU A 51 13.70 7.53 -5.02
CA LEU A 51 12.91 7.05 -6.16
C LEU A 51 11.47 7.60 -6.13
N LEU A 52 10.84 7.71 -4.96
CA LEU A 52 9.52 8.33 -4.81
C LEU A 52 9.53 9.81 -5.24
N LEU A 53 10.48 10.60 -4.73
CA LEU A 53 10.53 12.05 -4.94
C LEU A 53 11.16 12.44 -6.29
N GLY A 54 12.22 11.75 -6.71
CA GLY A 54 12.96 12.05 -7.94
C GLY A 54 12.49 11.24 -9.14
N GLY A 55 12.45 9.91 -9.00
CA GLY A 55 12.13 8.99 -10.10
C GLY A 55 10.67 9.05 -10.52
N ALA A 56 9.76 8.75 -9.58
CA ALA A 56 8.32 8.75 -9.77
C ALA A 56 7.71 10.17 -9.69
N ARG A 57 8.44 11.13 -9.10
CA ARG A 57 8.02 12.53 -8.90
C ARG A 57 6.73 12.67 -8.11
N VAL A 58 6.56 11.85 -7.08
CA VAL A 58 5.41 11.96 -6.16
C VAL A 58 5.61 13.24 -5.33
N PRO A 59 4.59 14.13 -5.22
CA PRO A 59 4.70 15.34 -4.43
C PRO A 59 5.09 15.04 -2.98
N LEU A 60 6.05 15.78 -2.42
CA LEU A 60 6.55 15.58 -1.05
C LEU A 60 5.42 15.61 -0.01
N ARG A 61 4.44 16.49 -0.21
CA ARG A 61 3.24 16.57 0.65
C ARG A 61 2.45 15.27 0.67
N THR A 62 2.37 14.57 -0.46
CA THR A 62 1.67 13.29 -0.57
C THR A 62 2.48 12.18 0.10
N VAL A 63 3.79 12.12 -0.12
CA VAL A 63 4.68 11.16 0.56
C VAL A 63 4.56 11.32 2.08
N GLY A 64 4.63 12.55 2.59
CA GLY A 64 4.45 12.83 4.01
C GLY A 64 3.03 12.52 4.54
N ARG A 65 1.99 12.59 3.71
CA ARG A 65 0.63 12.13 4.11
C ARG A 65 0.57 10.60 4.22
N LEU A 66 1.20 9.88 3.30
CA LEU A 66 1.20 8.42 3.27
C LEU A 66 2.05 7.82 4.40
N LEU A 67 3.18 8.44 4.75
CA LEU A 67 4.08 7.94 5.80
C LEU A 67 3.63 8.27 7.22
N ARG A 68 2.77 9.28 7.43
CA ARG A 68 2.38 9.75 8.77
C ARG A 68 1.67 8.69 9.61
N LEU A 69 0.73 7.95 9.03
CA LEU A 69 -0.02 6.93 9.76
C LEU A 69 0.87 5.72 10.14
N PRO A 70 1.64 5.12 9.21
CA PRO A 70 2.61 4.08 9.57
C PRO A 70 3.63 4.55 10.60
N LEU A 71 4.14 5.77 10.49
CA LEU A 71 5.10 6.33 11.45
C LEU A 71 4.51 6.34 12.86
N GLY A 72 3.27 6.83 13.03
CA GLY A 72 2.61 6.82 14.32
C GLY A 72 2.45 5.42 14.91
N PHE A 73 2.07 4.44 14.08
CA PHE A 73 1.93 3.04 14.49
C PHE A 73 3.28 2.43 14.93
N VAL A 74 4.33 2.65 14.14
CA VAL A 74 5.68 2.12 14.42
C VAL A 74 6.26 2.75 15.68
N LEU A 75 6.05 4.05 15.90
CA LEU A 75 6.49 4.74 17.12
C LEU A 75 5.82 4.16 18.37
N VAL A 76 4.51 3.90 18.31
CA VAL A 76 3.79 3.23 19.42
C VAL A 76 4.36 1.83 19.65
N GLY A 77 4.62 1.08 18.59
CA GLY A 77 5.25 -0.24 18.67
C GLY A 77 6.69 -0.25 19.18
N ALA A 78 7.39 0.89 19.13
CA ALA A 78 8.75 1.04 19.64
C ALA A 78 8.80 1.33 21.15
N ILE A 79 7.71 1.81 21.76
CA ILE A 79 7.64 2.13 23.20
C ILE A 79 8.01 0.93 24.07
N PRO A 80 7.47 -0.28 23.85
CA PRO A 80 7.83 -1.44 24.68
C PRO A 80 9.30 -1.81 24.62
N LEU A 81 10.04 -1.47 23.56
CA LEU A 81 11.48 -1.77 23.46
C LEU A 81 12.34 -0.88 24.37
N LEU A 82 11.80 0.23 24.85
CA LEU A 82 12.49 1.15 25.75
C LEU A 82 12.46 0.68 27.21
N ILE A 83 11.57 -0.26 27.54
CA ILE A 83 11.26 -0.67 28.91
C ILE A 83 11.51 -2.17 29.04
N THR A 84 12.17 -2.57 30.11
CA THR A 84 12.29 -3.97 30.51
C THR A 84 11.42 -4.23 31.74
N VAL A 85 10.78 -5.40 31.78
CA VAL A 85 9.95 -5.86 32.91
C VAL A 85 10.70 -6.99 33.59
N GLY A 86 11.06 -6.79 34.85
CA GLY A 86 11.79 -7.76 35.67
C GLY A 86 12.92 -7.13 36.50
N GLY A 87 13.18 -7.68 37.70
CA GLY A 87 14.13 -7.17 38.69
C GLY A 87 13.45 -6.50 39.90
N ASP A 88 14.25 -5.79 40.71
CA ASP A 88 13.80 -5.10 41.95
C ASP A 88 12.86 -3.92 41.67
N LEU A 89 13.10 -3.20 40.57
CA LEU A 89 12.14 -2.27 40.00
C LEU A 89 11.31 -3.03 38.96
N TRP A 90 10.01 -3.18 39.19
CA TRP A 90 9.09 -3.86 38.27
C TRP A 90 9.13 -3.28 36.84
N LEU A 91 9.57 -2.02 36.69
CA LEU A 91 9.79 -1.33 35.42
C LEU A 91 11.16 -0.65 35.44
N ALA A 92 12.05 -1.02 34.53
CA ALA A 92 13.36 -0.37 34.36
C ALA A 92 13.62 0.00 32.89
N PRO A 93 14.47 1.00 32.59
CA PRO A 93 14.93 1.26 31.23
C PRO A 93 15.62 0.03 30.65
N ALA A 94 15.24 -0.39 29.45
CA ALA A 94 15.84 -1.55 28.80
C ALA A 94 17.30 -1.24 28.39
N PRO A 95 18.28 -2.10 28.76
CA PRO A 95 19.65 -1.98 28.26
C PRO A 95 19.68 -2.07 26.73
N GLY A 96 20.19 -1.04 26.06
CA GLY A 96 20.19 -0.96 24.59
C GLY A 96 18.80 -0.73 23.96
N GLY A 97 17.77 -0.45 24.76
CA GLY A 97 16.41 -0.18 24.31
C GLY A 97 16.33 0.91 23.22
N PRO A 98 16.97 2.09 23.40
CA PRO A 98 16.96 3.14 22.39
C PRO A 98 17.54 2.70 21.03
N VAL A 99 18.60 1.90 21.03
CA VAL A 99 19.22 1.39 19.79
C VAL A 99 18.26 0.42 19.09
N ARG A 100 17.72 -0.56 19.81
CA ARG A 100 16.74 -1.52 19.25
C ARG A 100 15.47 -0.84 18.75
N ALA A 101 15.00 0.18 19.46
CA ALA A 101 13.86 1.00 19.04
C ALA A 101 14.18 1.76 17.75
N ALA A 102 15.36 2.39 17.64
CA ALA A 102 15.80 3.08 16.43
C ALA A 102 15.95 2.12 15.24
N GLU A 103 16.51 0.93 15.47
CA GLU A 103 16.62 -0.13 14.46
C GLU A 103 15.25 -0.63 13.97
N LEU A 104 14.31 -0.84 14.89
CA LEU A 104 12.92 -1.19 14.55
C LEU A 104 12.29 -0.10 13.69
N VAL A 105 12.35 1.15 14.15
CA VAL A 105 11.76 2.29 13.44
C VAL A 105 12.38 2.43 12.05
N GLY A 106 13.72 2.39 11.95
CA GLY A 106 14.44 2.50 10.70
C GLY A 106 14.06 1.39 9.71
N ARG A 107 14.09 0.13 10.15
CA ARG A 107 13.72 -1.02 9.31
C ARG A 107 12.27 -0.97 8.87
N ALA A 108 11.34 -0.70 9.80
CA ALA A 108 9.92 -0.65 9.49
C ALA A 108 9.60 0.50 8.52
N MET A 109 10.16 1.69 8.73
CA MET A 109 9.94 2.84 7.85
C MET A 109 10.59 2.65 6.48
N ALA A 110 11.75 1.99 6.39
CA ALA A 110 12.35 1.61 5.12
C ALA A 110 11.45 0.64 4.33
N ALA A 111 10.97 -0.42 4.98
CA ALA A 111 10.07 -1.40 4.38
C ALA A 111 8.75 -0.74 3.91
N VAL A 112 8.14 0.08 4.76
CA VAL A 112 6.93 0.84 4.41
C VAL A 112 7.19 1.79 3.24
N GLY A 113 8.34 2.47 3.20
CA GLY A 113 8.74 3.32 2.09
C GLY A 113 8.82 2.55 0.76
N CYS A 114 9.40 1.35 0.78
CA CYS A 114 9.48 0.48 -0.40
C CYS A 114 8.09 0.01 -0.85
N LEU A 115 7.21 -0.34 0.09
CA LEU A 115 5.82 -0.71 -0.22
C LEU A 115 5.04 0.47 -0.81
N ILE A 116 5.19 1.67 -0.25
CA ILE A 116 4.57 2.90 -0.77
C ILE A 116 5.12 3.22 -2.16
N LEU A 117 6.42 3.01 -2.42
CA LEU A 117 6.98 3.15 -3.77
C LEU A 117 6.25 2.28 -4.79
N PHE A 118 5.98 1.01 -4.45
CA PHE A 118 5.21 0.14 -5.35
C PHE A 118 3.76 0.62 -5.51
N ALA A 119 3.07 0.84 -4.39
CA ALA A 119 1.66 1.17 -4.35
C ALA A 119 1.34 2.54 -5.01
N ALA A 120 2.22 3.54 -4.85
CA ALA A 120 2.06 4.87 -5.42
C ALA A 120 2.49 4.96 -6.89
N THR A 121 3.10 3.92 -7.47
CA THR A 121 3.55 3.91 -8.88
C THR A 121 2.84 2.86 -9.74
N THR A 122 2.10 1.94 -9.12
CA THR A 122 1.54 0.78 -9.80
C THR A 122 0.11 0.51 -9.35
N PRO A 123 -0.90 0.87 -10.17
CA PRO A 123 -2.30 0.59 -9.87
C PRO A 123 -2.59 -0.91 -9.78
N ILE A 124 -3.48 -1.31 -8.87
CA ILE A 124 -3.89 -2.72 -8.68
C ILE A 124 -4.52 -3.29 -9.95
N ALA A 125 -5.30 -2.49 -10.68
CA ALA A 125 -5.89 -2.89 -11.95
C ALA A 125 -4.86 -3.26 -13.03
N ASP A 126 -3.63 -2.74 -12.92
CA ASP A 126 -2.53 -3.13 -13.81
C ASP A 126 -1.76 -4.35 -13.28
N THR A 127 -1.73 -4.60 -11.96
CA THR A 127 -0.96 -5.73 -11.41
C THR A 127 -1.71 -7.05 -11.53
N LEU A 128 -2.98 -7.09 -11.11
CA LEU A 128 -3.77 -8.33 -11.00
C LEU A 128 -3.83 -9.14 -12.30
N PRO A 129 -4.12 -8.55 -13.48
CA PRO A 129 -4.20 -9.32 -14.73
C PRO A 129 -2.87 -9.93 -15.18
N ARG A 130 -1.75 -9.50 -14.59
CA ARG A 130 -0.38 -9.93 -14.95
C ARG A 130 0.15 -11.02 -14.01
N LEU A 131 -0.60 -11.41 -12.98
CA LEU A 131 -0.26 -12.48 -12.04
C LEU A 131 -0.58 -13.86 -12.63
N ARG A 132 0.30 -14.37 -13.49
CA ARG A 132 0.08 -15.64 -14.21
C ARG A 132 -0.03 -16.88 -13.32
N TRP A 133 0.48 -16.81 -12.10
CA TRP A 133 0.49 -17.88 -11.11
C TRP A 133 -0.78 -17.92 -10.24
N VAL A 134 -1.64 -16.90 -10.34
CA VAL A 134 -2.92 -16.84 -9.63
C VAL A 134 -4.04 -17.32 -10.56
N PRO A 135 -4.97 -18.19 -10.11
CA PRO A 135 -6.11 -18.61 -10.93
C PRO A 135 -6.92 -17.42 -11.45
N ARG A 136 -7.37 -17.49 -12.71
CA ARG A 136 -8.10 -16.39 -13.37
C ARG A 136 -9.29 -15.90 -12.56
N ALA A 137 -10.12 -16.81 -12.06
CA ALA A 137 -11.27 -16.51 -11.21
C ALA A 137 -10.90 -15.62 -10.00
N VAL A 138 -9.77 -15.87 -9.34
CA VAL A 138 -9.31 -15.06 -8.21
C VAL A 138 -8.93 -13.65 -8.66
N THR A 139 -8.21 -13.51 -9.78
CA THR A 139 -7.85 -12.20 -10.33
C THR A 139 -9.08 -11.41 -10.81
N GLU A 140 -10.06 -12.08 -11.39
CA GLU A 140 -11.33 -11.48 -11.83
C GLU A 140 -12.17 -10.98 -10.66
N ILE A 141 -12.36 -11.81 -9.63
CA ILE A 141 -13.04 -11.43 -8.40
C ILE A 141 -12.32 -10.24 -7.76
N ALA A 142 -10.98 -10.26 -7.68
CA ALA A 142 -10.20 -9.17 -7.11
C ALA A 142 -10.36 -7.85 -7.91
N LEU A 143 -10.41 -7.91 -9.25
CA LEU A 143 -10.69 -6.74 -10.10
C LEU A 143 -12.10 -6.20 -9.91
N LEU A 144 -13.10 -7.10 -9.78
CA LEU A 144 -14.49 -6.73 -9.50
C LEU A 144 -14.63 -6.09 -8.12
N ILE A 145 -13.95 -6.64 -7.10
CA ILE A 145 -13.89 -6.06 -5.75
C ILE A 145 -13.28 -4.66 -5.82
N TYR A 146 -12.15 -4.50 -6.50
CA TYR A 146 -11.49 -3.20 -6.67
C TYR A 146 -12.41 -2.18 -7.35
N ARG A 147 -13.12 -2.57 -8.42
CA ARG A 147 -14.12 -1.71 -9.07
C ARG A 147 -15.27 -1.37 -8.13
N MET A 148 -15.83 -2.37 -7.44
CA MET A 148 -16.98 -2.20 -6.55
C MET A 148 -16.62 -1.32 -5.35
N LEU A 149 -15.39 -1.39 -4.85
CA LEU A 149 -14.89 -0.57 -3.74
C LEU A 149 -15.08 0.92 -4.02
N PHE A 150 -14.70 1.42 -5.20
CA PHE A 150 -14.90 2.84 -5.51
C PHE A 150 -16.38 3.21 -5.70
N LEU A 151 -17.16 2.35 -6.36
CA LEU A 151 -18.61 2.57 -6.53
C LEU A 151 -19.35 2.63 -5.19
N LEU A 152 -18.93 1.81 -4.23
CA LEU A 152 -19.49 1.78 -2.88
C LEU A 152 -18.95 2.92 -2.01
N LEU A 153 -17.71 3.35 -2.19
CA LEU A 153 -17.17 4.55 -1.51
C LEU A 153 -17.95 5.80 -1.88
N ASP A 154 -18.32 5.97 -3.15
CA ASP A 154 -19.14 7.12 -3.57
C ASP A 154 -20.57 7.01 -3.01
N SER A 155 -21.10 5.79 -2.95
CA SER A 155 -22.38 5.52 -2.28
C SER A 155 -22.34 5.84 -0.78
N LEU A 156 -21.24 5.49 -0.10
CA LEU A 156 -20.97 5.80 1.31
C LEU A 156 -20.91 7.30 1.55
N ARG A 157 -20.21 8.05 0.69
CA ARG A 157 -20.11 9.51 0.78
C ARG A 157 -21.48 10.17 0.70
N ALA A 158 -22.29 9.78 -0.28
CA ALA A 158 -23.65 10.31 -0.44
C ALA A 158 -24.56 9.99 0.76
N VAL A 159 -24.51 8.77 1.29
CA VAL A 159 -25.30 8.41 2.49
C VAL A 159 -24.83 9.19 3.71
N ARG A 160 -23.51 9.31 3.89
CA ARG A 160 -22.92 10.05 5.01
C ARG A 160 -23.29 11.53 4.97
N GLU A 161 -23.28 12.14 3.79
CA GLU A 161 -23.72 13.52 3.59
C GLU A 161 -25.19 13.71 3.98
N ALA A 162 -26.08 12.86 3.49
CA ALA A 162 -27.50 12.88 3.85
C ALA A 162 -27.74 12.72 5.37
N GLN A 163 -26.94 11.88 6.04
CA GLN A 163 -27.02 11.70 7.49
C GLN A 163 -26.47 12.91 8.25
N THR A 164 -25.41 13.56 7.77
CA THR A 164 -24.88 14.80 8.37
C THR A 164 -25.93 15.90 8.34
N LEU A 165 -26.65 16.08 7.23
CA LEU A 165 -27.75 17.04 7.11
C LEU A 165 -28.91 16.76 8.07
N ARG A 166 -29.07 15.51 8.50
CA ARG A 166 -30.08 15.08 9.49
C ARG A 166 -29.55 15.04 10.93
N MET A 167 -28.43 15.71 11.20
CA MET A 167 -27.78 15.73 12.52
C MET A 167 -27.38 14.34 13.05
N GLY A 168 -27.12 13.40 12.14
CA GLY A 168 -26.84 11.99 12.43
C GLY A 168 -25.54 11.73 13.20
N PHE A 169 -24.67 12.73 13.37
CA PHE A 169 -23.38 12.63 14.07
C PHE A 169 -23.28 13.54 15.31
N ARG A 170 -24.40 14.09 15.78
CA ARG A 170 -24.42 15.04 16.91
C ARG A 170 -24.06 14.41 18.25
N THR A 171 -24.47 13.15 18.48
CA THR A 171 -24.23 12.43 19.74
C THR A 171 -23.62 11.07 19.45
N ARG A 172 -22.89 10.48 20.41
CA ARG A 172 -22.30 9.13 20.25
C ARG A 172 -23.36 8.09 19.83
N ARG A 173 -24.53 8.12 20.45
CA ARG A 173 -25.66 7.24 20.12
C ARG A 173 -26.16 7.46 18.69
N ALA A 174 -26.31 8.72 18.27
CA ALA A 174 -26.71 9.03 16.90
C ALA A 174 -25.64 8.55 15.90
N THR A 175 -24.35 8.73 16.21
CA THR A 175 -23.24 8.26 15.38
C THR A 175 -23.29 6.76 15.17
N PHE A 176 -23.45 5.96 16.23
CA PHE A 176 -23.57 4.50 16.08
C PHE A 176 -24.78 4.09 15.23
N ARG A 177 -25.94 4.73 15.43
CA ARG A 177 -27.14 4.49 14.62
C ARG A 177 -26.91 4.84 13.15
N SER A 178 -26.27 5.97 12.88
CA SER A 178 -25.94 6.43 11.52
C SER A 178 -24.93 5.50 10.84
N LEU A 179 -23.92 5.02 11.57
CA LEU A 179 -22.96 4.04 11.05
C LEU A 179 -23.62 2.70 10.72
N ALA A 180 -24.50 2.19 11.60
CA ALA A 180 -25.28 0.98 11.32
C ALA A 180 -26.16 1.15 10.06
N GLY A 181 -26.83 2.29 9.94
CA GLY A 181 -27.62 2.63 8.76
C GLY A 181 -26.79 2.76 7.48
N GLN A 182 -25.57 3.31 7.56
CA GLN A 182 -24.62 3.33 6.43
C GLN A 182 -24.27 1.92 5.98
N GLY A 183 -23.91 1.04 6.92
CA GLY A 183 -23.58 -0.35 6.65
C GLY A 183 -24.72 -1.08 5.92
N GLY A 184 -25.94 -0.99 6.46
CA GLY A 184 -27.13 -1.59 5.84
C GLY A 184 -27.42 -1.05 4.44
N ALA A 185 -27.41 0.27 4.27
CA ALA A 185 -27.66 0.91 2.97
C ALA A 185 -26.64 0.51 1.90
N VAL A 186 -25.36 0.44 2.27
CA VAL A 186 -24.27 0.07 1.36
C VAL A 186 -24.30 -1.40 1.02
N PHE A 187 -24.64 -2.25 1.98
CA PHE A 187 -24.83 -3.69 1.76
C PHE A 187 -25.91 -3.97 0.71
N VAL A 188 -27.11 -3.40 0.88
CA VAL A 188 -28.21 -3.56 -0.10
C VAL A 188 -27.79 -3.05 -1.48
N ARG A 189 -27.17 -1.86 -1.53
CA ARG A 189 -26.67 -1.28 -2.78
C ARG A 189 -25.60 -2.14 -3.45
N ALA A 190 -24.76 -2.85 -2.70
CA ALA A 190 -23.76 -3.76 -3.24
C ALA A 190 -24.40 -4.93 -3.98
N PHE A 191 -25.41 -5.58 -3.37
CA PHE A 191 -26.17 -6.67 -4.01
C PHE A 191 -26.95 -6.19 -5.25
N ASP A 192 -27.59 -5.03 -5.16
CA ASP A 192 -28.26 -4.42 -6.31
C ASP A 192 -27.31 -4.15 -7.48
N ARG A 193 -26.10 -3.63 -7.18
CA ARG A 193 -25.06 -3.39 -8.19
C ARG A 193 -24.52 -4.70 -8.77
N ALA A 194 -24.37 -5.74 -7.94
CA ALA A 194 -23.93 -7.06 -8.40
C ALA A 194 -24.94 -7.66 -9.39
N ARG A 195 -26.24 -7.70 -9.05
CA ARG A 195 -27.30 -8.18 -9.94
C ARG A 195 -27.36 -7.40 -11.26
N ARG A 196 -27.24 -6.07 -11.20
CA ARG A 196 -27.22 -5.24 -12.42
C ARG A 196 -25.98 -5.49 -13.27
N LEU A 197 -24.83 -5.73 -12.64
CA LEU A 197 -23.60 -6.05 -13.36
C LEU A 197 -23.73 -7.41 -14.05
N GLU A 198 -24.24 -8.43 -13.35
CA GLU A 198 -24.51 -9.75 -13.89
C GLU A 198 -25.46 -9.69 -15.10
N ALA A 199 -26.61 -9.03 -14.97
CA ALA A 199 -27.55 -8.85 -16.08
C ALA A 199 -26.91 -8.12 -17.28
N GLY A 200 -26.11 -7.09 -17.01
CA GLY A 200 -25.39 -6.34 -18.06
C GLY A 200 -24.27 -7.14 -18.74
N LEU A 201 -23.63 -8.05 -18.01
CA LEU A 201 -22.62 -8.97 -18.56
C LEU A 201 -23.29 -10.09 -19.38
N ALA A 202 -24.39 -10.66 -18.89
CA ALA A 202 -25.19 -11.66 -19.61
C ALA A 202 -25.66 -11.12 -20.97
N ALA A 203 -26.12 -9.86 -21.02
CA ALA A 203 -26.51 -9.20 -22.28
C ALA A 203 -25.35 -9.01 -23.28
N ARG A 204 -24.09 -9.17 -22.84
CA ARG A 204 -22.88 -9.08 -23.67
C ARG A 204 -22.27 -10.46 -24.00
N GLY A 205 -22.99 -11.54 -23.72
CA GLY A 205 -22.53 -12.90 -23.97
C GLY A 205 -21.50 -13.41 -22.96
N TYR A 206 -21.60 -12.96 -21.71
CA TYR A 206 -20.76 -13.50 -20.63
C TYR A 206 -21.02 -15.00 -20.42
N ASP A 207 -19.97 -15.80 -20.56
CA ASP A 207 -19.97 -17.27 -20.51
C ASP A 207 -19.33 -17.82 -19.22
N GLY A 208 -19.02 -16.94 -18.27
CA GLY A 208 -18.37 -17.29 -17.01
C GLY A 208 -16.93 -16.81 -16.89
N GLU A 209 -16.30 -16.29 -17.96
CA GLU A 209 -14.96 -15.71 -17.92
C GLU A 209 -14.95 -14.23 -18.33
N LEU A 210 -14.30 -13.37 -17.54
CA LEU A 210 -14.08 -11.97 -17.90
C LEU A 210 -12.80 -11.80 -18.74
N MET A 211 -12.96 -11.95 -20.06
CA MET A 211 -11.87 -11.73 -21.03
C MET A 211 -11.54 -10.25 -21.23
N VAL A 212 -10.70 -9.69 -20.35
CA VAL A 212 -10.25 -8.30 -20.43
C VAL A 212 -8.91 -8.21 -21.16
N ARG A 213 -8.87 -7.46 -22.27
CA ARG A 213 -7.62 -7.20 -22.99
C ARG A 213 -6.71 -6.28 -22.19
N VAL A 214 -5.61 -6.82 -21.71
CA VAL A 214 -4.57 -6.07 -21.00
C VAL A 214 -3.62 -5.44 -22.02
N THR A 215 -3.42 -4.12 -21.97
CA THR A 215 -2.43 -3.46 -22.83
C THR A 215 -1.04 -4.04 -22.56
N SER A 216 -0.41 -4.60 -23.59
CA SER A 216 0.97 -5.05 -23.53
C SER A 216 1.89 -3.85 -23.30
N ARG A 217 2.73 -3.92 -22.26
CA ARG A 217 3.79 -2.95 -22.03
C ARG A 217 5.11 -3.71 -22.12
N PRO A 218 6.00 -3.37 -23.07
CA PRO A 218 7.26 -4.07 -23.19
C PRO A 218 8.12 -3.84 -21.94
N VAL A 219 8.93 -4.85 -21.60
CA VAL A 219 9.87 -4.74 -20.49
C VAL A 219 11.09 -3.93 -20.92
N SER A 220 11.43 -2.88 -20.19
CA SER A 220 12.60 -2.04 -20.41
C SER A 220 13.83 -2.65 -19.75
N ALA A 221 14.65 -3.33 -20.56
CA ALA A 221 15.97 -3.85 -20.15
C ALA A 221 16.85 -2.83 -19.40
N PRO A 222 17.00 -1.56 -19.83
CA PRO A 222 17.86 -0.62 -19.11
C PRO A 222 17.34 -0.28 -17.72
N PHE A 223 16.02 -0.27 -17.52
CA PHE A 223 15.46 -0.01 -16.19
C PHE A 223 15.62 -1.21 -15.26
N VAL A 224 15.46 -2.44 -15.77
CA VAL A 224 15.73 -3.65 -14.98
C VAL A 224 17.21 -3.72 -14.60
N ALA A 225 18.11 -3.44 -15.55
CA ALA A 225 19.55 -3.40 -15.30
C ALA A 225 19.91 -2.34 -14.25
N ALA A 226 19.41 -1.10 -14.38
CA ALA A 226 19.60 -0.06 -13.38
C ALA A 226 19.05 -0.46 -12.00
N SER A 227 17.90 -1.15 -11.97
CA SER A 227 17.32 -1.67 -10.73
C SER A 227 18.22 -2.72 -10.09
N ALA A 228 18.75 -3.66 -10.87
CA ALA A 228 19.67 -4.68 -10.40
C ALA A 228 21.00 -4.08 -9.88
N VAL A 229 21.54 -3.08 -10.58
CA VAL A 229 22.74 -2.34 -10.15
C VAL A 229 22.48 -1.62 -8.83
N LEU A 230 21.32 -0.98 -8.66
CA LEU A 230 20.96 -0.33 -7.39
C LEU A 230 20.88 -1.34 -6.24
N LEU A 231 20.18 -2.46 -6.45
CA LEU A 231 20.00 -3.49 -5.42
C LEU A 231 21.35 -4.12 -5.02
N THR A 232 22.16 -4.51 -5.99
CA THR A 232 23.51 -5.06 -5.74
C THR A 232 24.43 -4.03 -5.10
N GLY A 233 24.38 -2.78 -5.54
CA GLY A 233 25.13 -1.67 -4.94
C GLY A 233 24.78 -1.46 -3.46
N ILE A 234 23.50 -1.55 -3.07
CA ILE A 234 23.08 -1.46 -1.67
C ILE A 234 23.63 -2.63 -0.86
N VAL A 235 23.60 -3.86 -1.39
CA VAL A 235 24.17 -5.04 -0.71
C VAL A 235 25.67 -4.85 -0.49
N VAL A 236 26.41 -4.48 -1.53
CA VAL A 236 27.86 -4.27 -1.45
C VAL A 236 28.19 -3.14 -0.47
N ALA A 237 27.52 -1.99 -0.57
CA ALA A 237 27.73 -0.86 0.35
C ALA A 237 27.44 -1.25 1.80
N THR A 238 26.39 -2.05 2.03
CA THR A 238 26.06 -2.55 3.37
C THR A 238 27.17 -3.45 3.91
N LEU A 239 27.67 -4.39 3.10
CA LEU A 239 28.75 -5.30 3.50
C LEU A 239 30.07 -4.59 3.73
N VAL A 240 30.38 -3.53 2.97
CA VAL A 240 31.59 -2.72 3.15
C VAL A 240 31.56 -1.95 4.47
N VAL A 241 30.41 -1.39 4.85
CA VAL A 241 30.27 -0.62 6.10
C VAL A 241 30.20 -1.53 7.34
N LEU A 242 29.84 -2.80 7.17
CA LEU A 242 29.83 -3.79 8.24
C LEU A 242 31.21 -4.42 8.53
N ARG A 243 32.18 -4.23 7.63
CA ARG A 243 33.58 -4.65 7.82
C ARG A 243 34.36 -3.58 8.56
#